data_AF-A0A0C9ZEM0-F1
#
_entry.id   AF-A0A0C9ZEM0-F1
#
_cell.length_a   1.000
_cell.length_b   1.000
_cell.length_c   1.000
_cell.angle_alpha   90.00
_cell.angle_beta   90.00
_cell.angle_gamma   90.00
#
_symmetry.space_group_name_H-M   'P 1'
#
loop_
_entity.id
_entity.type
_entity.pdbx_description
1 polymer ?
#
loop_
_entity_poly.entity_id
_entity_poly.type
_entity_poly.pdbx_seq_one_letter_code
_entity_poly.pdbx_strand_id
1 'polypeptide(L)'
;MWMGDWWWDMQENVTARGSIVAPVILSSDKTSLSMFSGDKKAWPVYLTIGNISKDVRCQVSVHTTVLIGYLPVSKLKCFQKKTWSLAGY
;
A
#
# COMPACT_ATOMS: atom_id res chain seq x y z
N MET A 1 2.20 -15.62 -14.29
CA MET A 1 1.48 -14.35 -14.54
C MET A 1 2.13 -13.25 -13.72
N TRP A 2 3.05 -12.52 -14.33
CA TRP A 2 3.83 -11.47 -13.67
C TRP A 2 3.11 -10.14 -13.86
N MET A 3 2.70 -9.48 -12.77
CA MET A 3 1.98 -8.22 -12.86
C MET A 3 2.82 -7.07 -13.45
N GLY A 4 4.15 -7.21 -13.54
CA GLY A 4 5.02 -6.21 -14.17
C GLY A 4 4.80 -6.13 -15.68
N ASP A 5 4.90 -7.28 -16.36
CA ASP A 5 4.80 -7.36 -17.84
C ASP A 5 3.45 -6.87 -18.36
N TRP A 6 2.38 -7.13 -17.61
CA TRP A 6 1.05 -6.65 -17.97
C TRP A 6 0.94 -5.13 -18.07
N TRP A 7 1.70 -4.37 -17.26
CA TRP A 7 1.72 -2.90 -17.35
C TRP A 7 2.45 -2.42 -18.60
N TRP A 8 3.47 -3.15 -19.04
CA TRP A 8 4.14 -2.91 -20.31
C TRP A 8 3.22 -3.25 -21.49
N ASP A 9 2.49 -4.36 -21.44
CA ASP A 9 1.50 -4.70 -22.46
C ASP A 9 0.38 -3.63 -22.54
N MET A 10 -0.04 -3.09 -21.38
CA MET A 10 -0.99 -1.99 -21.34
C MET A 10 -0.44 -0.71 -21.96
N GLN A 11 0.84 -0.41 -21.76
CA GLN A 11 1.50 0.74 -22.37
C GLN A 11 1.48 0.66 -23.90
N GLU A 12 1.64 -0.52 -24.49
CA GLU A 12 1.57 -0.72 -25.95
C GLU A 12 0.16 -0.44 -26.52
N ASN A 13 -0.88 -0.68 -25.71
CA ASN A 13 -2.26 -0.40 -26.10
C ASN A 13 -2.61 1.10 -26.02
N VAL A 14 -1.79 1.93 -25.36
CA VAL A 14 -2.02 3.38 -25.29
C VAL A 14 -1.56 4.03 -26.59
N THR A 15 -2.53 4.41 -27.43
CA THR A 15 -2.29 4.91 -28.80
C THR A 15 -1.90 6.39 -28.84
N ALA A 16 -2.02 7.10 -27.72
CA ALA A 16 -1.68 8.51 -27.61
C ALA A 16 -0.15 8.69 -27.57
N ARG A 17 0.37 9.40 -28.57
CA ARG A 17 1.81 9.65 -28.71
C ARG A 17 2.32 10.46 -27.52
N GLY A 18 3.28 9.89 -26.78
CA GLY A 18 3.88 10.51 -25.60
C GLY A 18 3.17 10.23 -24.27
N SER A 19 2.17 9.36 -24.24
CA SER A 19 1.52 8.93 -22.99
C SER A 19 2.31 7.83 -22.29
N ILE A 20 2.40 7.91 -20.95
CA ILE A 20 3.10 6.93 -20.10
C ILE A 20 2.12 6.39 -19.05
N VAL A 21 2.08 5.06 -18.91
CA VAL A 21 1.37 4.33 -17.88
C VAL A 21 2.31 4.16 -16.69
N ALA A 22 2.04 4.89 -15.61
CA ALA A 22 2.80 4.81 -14.37
C ALA A 22 1.96 4.14 -13.27
N PRO A 23 1.98 2.80 -13.15
CA PRO A 23 1.21 2.10 -12.13
C PRO A 23 1.78 2.37 -10.75
N VAL A 24 0.94 2.85 -9.84
CA VAL A 24 1.30 3.08 -8.44
C VAL A 24 0.59 2.04 -7.57
N ILE A 25 1.36 1.34 -6.76
CA ILE A 25 0.85 0.37 -5.80
C ILE A 25 1.06 0.92 -4.39
N LEU A 26 -0.03 1.03 -3.65
CA LEU A 26 -0.02 1.35 -2.23
C LEU A 26 -0.23 0.09 -1.42
N SER A 27 0.66 -0.18 -0.48
CA SER A 27 0.53 -1.30 0.46
C SER A 27 0.61 -0.78 1.88
N SER A 28 -0.27 -1.29 2.74
CA SER A 28 -0.30 -0.92 4.14
C SER A 28 -0.53 -2.14 5.00
N ASP A 29 0.37 -2.37 5.95
CA ASP A 29 0.25 -3.43 6.94
C ASP A 29 0.39 -2.87 8.34
N LYS A 30 -0.35 -3.42 9.30
CA LYS A 30 -0.43 -2.88 10.65
C LYS A 30 0.85 -3.22 11.40
N THR A 31 1.62 -2.21 11.77
CA THR A 31 2.85 -2.40 12.54
C THR A 31 2.74 -1.78 13.92
N SER A 32 3.37 -2.44 14.90
CA SER A 32 3.55 -1.91 16.24
C SER A 32 4.79 -1.02 16.24
N LEU A 33 4.64 0.28 16.50
CA LEU A 33 5.74 1.25 16.47
C LEU A 33 6.64 1.15 17.71
N SER A 34 6.15 0.58 18.81
CA SER A 34 6.86 0.51 20.09
C SER A 34 6.33 -0.67 20.90
N MET A 35 7.24 -1.51 21.42
CA MET A 35 6.89 -2.60 22.36
C MET A 35 6.90 -2.15 23.83
N PHE A 36 7.64 -1.10 24.17
CA PHE A 36 7.89 -0.71 25.57
C PHE A 36 7.17 0.56 26.04
N SER A 37 6.76 1.44 25.13
CA SER A 37 6.06 2.70 25.45
C SER A 37 4.72 2.79 24.73
N GLY A 38 3.71 2.11 25.28
CA GLY A 38 2.29 2.47 25.11
C GLY A 38 1.57 2.01 23.85
N ASP A 39 1.67 0.74 23.43
CA ASP A 39 0.80 0.08 22.42
C ASP A 39 0.45 0.96 21.20
N LYS A 40 1.42 1.73 20.71
CA LYS A 40 1.22 2.62 19.57
C LYS A 40 1.30 1.76 18.31
N LYS A 41 0.13 1.55 17.71
CA LYS A 41 -0.02 0.86 16.43
C LYS A 41 -0.30 1.90 15.35
N ALA A 42 0.33 1.74 14.21
CA ALA A 42 0.06 2.52 13.01
C ALA A 42 0.04 1.60 11.80
N TRP A 43 -0.55 2.07 10.71
CA TRP A 43 -0.40 1.40 9.43
C TRP A 43 0.58 2.23 8.58
N PRO A 44 1.86 1.84 8.46
CA PRO A 44 2.73 2.41 7.45
C PRO A 44 2.09 2.27 6.07
N VAL A 45 2.17 3.34 5.29
CA VAL A 45 1.74 3.35 3.89
C VAL A 45 2.99 3.37 3.03
N TYR A 46 3.18 2.29 2.30
CA TYR A 46 4.27 2.10 1.38
C TYR A 46 3.80 2.33 -0.05
N LEU A 47 4.67 2.90 -0.88
CA LEU A 47 4.46 3.16 -2.29
C LEU A 47 5.53 2.43 -3.11
N THR A 48 5.11 1.76 -4.19
CA THR A 48 6.00 1.18 -5.19
C THR A 48 5.41 1.30 -6.59
N ILE A 49 6.25 1.13 -7.62
CA ILE A 49 5.85 1.18 -9.02
C ILE A 49 5.49 -0.23 -9.50
N GLY A 50 4.29 -0.38 -10.06
CA GLY A 50 3.75 -1.68 -10.50
C GLY A 50 4.50 -2.32 -11.66
N ASN A 51 5.22 -1.51 -12.43
CA ASN A 51 5.99 -1.91 -13.60
C ASN A 51 7.27 -2.68 -13.25
N ILE A 52 7.65 -2.68 -11.97
CA ILE A 52 8.80 -3.41 -11.47
C ILE A 52 8.39 -4.87 -11.25
N SER A 53 9.24 -5.83 -11.61
CA SER A 53 8.91 -7.24 -11.41
C SER A 53 8.66 -7.55 -9.93
N LYS A 54 7.81 -8.54 -9.67
CA LYS A 54 7.45 -8.92 -8.30
C LYS A 54 8.70 -9.35 -7.52
N ASP A 55 9.58 -10.11 -8.14
CA ASP A 55 10.77 -10.64 -7.49
C ASP A 55 11.75 -9.53 -7.08
N VAL A 56 11.83 -8.45 -7.86
CA VAL A 56 12.62 -7.27 -7.50
C VAL A 56 11.93 -6.46 -6.41
N ARG A 57 10.60 -6.25 -6.50
CA ARG A 57 9.84 -5.55 -5.44
C ARG A 57 9.93 -6.24 -4.07
N CYS A 58 10.03 -7.56 -4.04
CA CYS A 58 10.17 -8.34 -2.82
C CYS A 58 11.61 -8.35 -2.25
N GLN A 59 12.60 -7.81 -2.97
CA GLN A 59 13.97 -7.70 -2.47
C GLN A 59 14.14 -6.43 -1.65
N VAL A 60 14.36 -6.61 -0.35
CA VAL A 60 14.54 -5.50 0.61
C VAL A 60 15.78 -4.64 0.28
N SER A 61 16.83 -5.24 -0.29
CA SER A 61 18.08 -4.57 -0.66
C SER A 61 17.96 -3.58 -1.82
N VAL A 62 16.93 -3.73 -2.66
CA VAL A 62 16.78 -2.90 -3.87
C VAL A 62 16.00 -1.61 -3.58
N HIS A 63 15.46 -1.46 -2.36
CA HIS A 63 14.74 -0.26 -1.92
C HIS A 63 13.65 0.20 -2.91
N THR A 64 12.99 -0.75 -3.56
CA THR A 64 11.94 -0.54 -4.58
C THR A 64 10.64 0.04 -4.03
N THR A 65 10.53 0.08 -2.70
CA THR A 65 9.34 0.51 -1.97
C THR A 65 9.72 1.61 -0.99
N VAL A 66 8.96 2.71 -1.00
CA VAL A 66 9.21 3.89 -0.16
C VAL A 66 8.07 4.06 0.83
N LEU A 67 8.38 4.35 2.09
CA LEU A 67 7.39 4.72 3.10
C LEU A 67 6.96 6.18 2.88
N ILE A 68 5.69 6.42 2.59
CA ILE A 68 5.15 7.77 2.33
C ILE A 68 4.42 8.37 3.53
N GLY A 69 4.04 7.55 4.52
CA GLY A 69 3.38 8.05 5.73
C GLY A 69 2.88 6.94 6.65
N TYR A 70 2.23 7.35 7.73
CA TYR A 70 1.59 6.48 8.70
C TYR A 70 0.12 6.85 8.87
N LEU A 71 -0.76 5.88 8.68
CA LEU A 71 -2.17 6.01 9.04
C LEU A 71 -2.34 5.70 10.53
N PRO A 72 -3.01 6.57 11.30
CA PRO A 72 -3.26 6.32 12.71
C PRO A 72 -4.23 5.15 12.90
N VAL A 73 -3.96 4.28 13.87
CA VAL A 73 -4.97 3.33 14.34
C VAL A 73 -5.93 4.07 15.26
N SER A 74 -7.09 4.45 14.72
CA SER A 74 -8.13 5.10 15.51
C SER A 74 -8.66 4.16 16.60
N LYS A 75 -8.43 4.52 17.86
CA LYS A 75 -9.17 3.96 18.99
C LYS A 75 -10.49 4.72 19.09
N LEU A 76 -11.45 4.38 18.22
CA LEU A 76 -12.78 5.00 18.24
C LEU A 76 -13.49 4.67 19.55
N LYS A 77 -13.36 5.53 20.56
CA LYS A 77 -13.99 5.35 21.88
C LYS A 77 -15.51 5.38 21.82
N CYS A 78 -16.08 6.01 20.79
CA CYS A 78 -17.52 6.12 20.55
C CYS A 78 -18.16 4.86 19.93
N PHE A 79 -17.37 3.94 19.38
CA PHE A 79 -17.88 2.73 18.73
C PHE A 79 -17.49 1.48 19.53
N GLN A 80 -18.36 1.08 20.47
CA GLN A 80 -18.26 -0.23 21.10
C GLN A 80 -18.61 -1.32 20.07
N LYS A 81 -17.98 -2.50 20.12
CA LYS A 81 -18.23 -3.64 19.21
C LYS A 81 -19.72 -3.97 19.03
N LYS A 82 -20.52 -3.75 20.08
CA LYS A 82 -21.99 -3.96 20.09
C LYS A 82 -22.76 -3.02 19.15
N THR A 83 -22.18 -1.88 18.78
CA THR A 83 -22.82 -0.83 17.98
C THR A 83 -22.39 -0.86 16.51
N TRP A 84 -21.51 -1.80 16.12
CA TRP A 84 -20.96 -1.87 14.76
C TRP A 84 -22.02 -2.20 13.71
N SER A 85 -22.95 -3.10 14.03
CA SER A 85 -24.07 -3.47 13.14
C SER A 85 -25.07 -2.33 12.90
N LEU A 86 -25.10 -1.33 13.78
CA LEU A 86 -25.99 -0.16 13.67
C LEU A 86 -25.36 0.98 12.86
N ALA A 87 -24.03 0.94 12.64
CA ALA A 87 -23.30 2.01 11.97
C ALA A 87 -23.26 1.88 10.44
N GLY A 88 -23.91 0.87 9.87
CA GLY A 88 -24.14 0.78 8.42
C GLY A 88 -22.85 0.62 7.59
N TYR A 89 -21.96 -0.26 8.02
CA TYR A 89 -20.89 -0.83 7.18
C TYR A 89 -21.07 -2.34 7.06
#